data_AF-A0A6P5EGH9-F1
#
_entry.id   AF-A0A6P5EGH9-F1
#
_cell.length_a   1.000
_cell.length_b   1.000
_cell.length_c   1.000
_cell.angle_alpha   90.00
_cell.angle_beta   90.00
_cell.angle_gamma   90.00
#
_symmetry.space_group_name_H-M   'P 1'
#
loop_
_entity.id
_entity.type
_entity.pdbx_description
1 polymer ?
#
loop_
_entity_poly.entity_id
_entity_poly.type
_entity_poly.pdbx_seq_one_letter_code
_entity_poly.pdbx_strand_id
1 'polypeptide(L)'
;ASNFKLQVKAKTITEIHTEAEKNLGLRPGATANMRAARSASALGGPLSPTGPFPMNRPGTGGMMPGMPRTRRMPGMPGLDTDNWEVPRSKSMTKGNNASVFQNPSLNKLLPKGSGGSTSGKTSALLSGALNLPPQNTVPLKSLNTVSTVTPPSEKPLGAPKQDPDELHKKTVALLEEYFHIRILEEALQCVEELNSPEHHPEVVKEAINLALDKGSACIDPLVGLLQFLFAKNVLELRDLGTGCLLYGSMLDDISIDLPKAPVYFGEVMGKLILADGLSFKVVEEILKKVEDERFREAIFDAVVKSIEANPSGLVIMSSQSTELEACKNLLAF
;
A
#
# COMPACT_ATOMS: atom_id res chain seq x y z
N ALA A 1 7.47 -31.65 -42.81
CA ALA A 1 8.70 -32.23 -42.23
C ALA A 1 8.78 -31.84 -40.76
N SER A 2 8.99 -32.85 -39.90
CA SER A 2 9.52 -32.83 -38.53
C SER A 2 8.90 -31.93 -37.45
N ASN A 3 7.96 -32.53 -36.70
CA ASN A 3 7.65 -32.16 -35.32
C ASN A 3 8.75 -32.69 -34.39
N PHE A 4 9.53 -31.81 -33.76
CA PHE A 4 10.46 -32.18 -32.68
C PHE A 4 9.68 -32.38 -31.38
N LYS A 5 9.37 -33.63 -31.05
CA LYS A 5 8.83 -34.03 -29.75
C LYS A 5 10.01 -34.18 -28.78
N LEU A 6 10.33 -33.14 -28.02
CA LEU A 6 11.29 -33.24 -26.91
C LEU A 6 10.66 -34.09 -25.80
N GLN A 7 11.10 -35.34 -25.71
CA GLN A 7 10.70 -36.28 -24.66
C GLN A 7 11.52 -35.95 -23.41
N VAL A 8 10.96 -35.15 -22.50
CA VAL A 8 11.56 -34.91 -21.19
C VAL A 8 11.33 -36.15 -20.32
N LYS A 9 12.39 -36.91 -20.07
CA LYS A 9 12.35 -38.03 -19.11
C LYS A 9 12.42 -37.45 -17.69
N ALA A 10 11.44 -37.76 -16.85
CA ALA A 10 11.46 -37.37 -15.44
C ALA A 10 12.60 -38.07 -14.70
N LYS A 11 13.44 -37.31 -13.99
CA LYS A 11 14.51 -37.83 -13.14
C LYS A 11 13.91 -38.46 -11.88
N THR A 12 14.55 -39.52 -11.40
CA THR A 12 14.12 -40.17 -10.15
C THR A 12 14.53 -39.31 -8.95
N ILE A 13 13.76 -39.33 -7.86
CA ILE A 13 14.04 -38.50 -6.67
C ILE A 13 15.46 -38.72 -6.14
N THR A 14 15.96 -39.95 -6.17
CA THR A 14 17.34 -40.28 -5.78
C THR A 14 18.37 -39.57 -6.66
N GLU A 15 18.11 -39.46 -7.95
CA GLU A 15 18.97 -38.77 -8.92
C GLU A 15 19.03 -37.26 -8.63
N ILE A 16 17.89 -36.65 -8.27
CA ILE A 16 17.81 -35.23 -7.90
C ILE A 16 18.64 -34.93 -6.64
N HIS A 17 18.55 -35.80 -5.61
CA HIS A 17 19.34 -35.63 -4.40
C HIS A 17 20.84 -35.77 -4.65
N THR A 18 21.23 -36.74 -5.47
CA THR A 18 22.65 -36.97 -5.80
C THR A 18 23.22 -35.83 -6.65
N GLU A 19 22.42 -35.28 -7.57
CA GLU A 19 22.78 -34.13 -8.40
C GLU A 19 22.91 -32.85 -7.57
N ALA A 20 22.02 -32.62 -6.60
CA ALA A 20 22.10 -31.50 -5.67
C ALA A 20 23.35 -31.59 -4.77
N GLU A 21 23.66 -32.79 -4.24
CA GLU A 21 24.87 -33.00 -3.43
C GLU A 21 26.14 -32.72 -4.22
N LYS A 22 26.21 -33.16 -5.49
CA LYS A 22 27.34 -32.89 -6.38
C LYS A 22 27.49 -31.39 -6.69
N ASN A 23 26.40 -30.70 -7.00
CA ASN A 23 26.44 -29.28 -7.36
C ASN A 23 26.81 -28.37 -6.18
N LEU A 24 26.51 -28.80 -4.95
CA LEU A 24 26.81 -28.06 -3.73
C LEU A 24 28.09 -28.53 -3.01
N GLY A 25 28.84 -29.47 -3.61
CA GLY A 25 30.06 -30.02 -3.03
C GLY A 25 29.85 -30.76 -1.70
N LEU A 26 28.63 -31.24 -1.46
CA LEU A 26 28.28 -31.92 -0.21
C LEU A 26 28.74 -33.38 -0.25
N ARG A 27 29.06 -33.92 0.94
CA ARG A 27 29.41 -35.33 1.07
C ARG A 27 28.21 -36.20 0.69
N PRO A 28 28.39 -37.31 -0.05
CA PRO A 28 27.31 -38.21 -0.42
C PRO A 28 26.47 -38.64 0.79
N GLY A 29 25.15 -38.48 0.70
CA GLY A 29 24.18 -38.81 1.76
C GLY A 29 23.85 -37.69 2.73
N ALA A 30 24.40 -36.47 2.56
CA ALA A 30 24.10 -35.32 3.41
C ALA A 30 22.61 -34.92 3.40
N THR A 31 21.89 -35.19 2.31
CA THR A 31 20.48 -34.82 2.16
C THR A 31 19.49 -35.92 2.54
N ALA A 32 19.98 -37.13 2.86
CA ALA A 32 19.14 -38.30 3.13
C ALA A 32 18.32 -38.20 4.43
N ASN A 33 18.80 -37.43 5.43
CA ASN A 33 18.23 -37.42 6.78
C ASN A 33 17.14 -36.35 7.02
N MET A 34 16.79 -35.53 6.01
CA MET A 34 15.84 -34.43 6.18
C MET A 34 14.36 -34.86 6.23
N ARG A 35 14.04 -36.14 5.99
CA ARG A 35 12.66 -36.65 5.97
C ARG A 35 12.11 -37.06 7.35
N ALA A 36 12.92 -37.09 8.40
CA ALA A 36 12.51 -37.65 9.70
C ALA A 36 11.81 -36.66 10.66
N ALA A 37 11.66 -35.37 10.31
CA ALA A 37 11.21 -34.34 11.27
C ALA A 37 9.71 -33.98 11.23
N ARG A 38 8.86 -34.72 10.49
CA ARG A 38 7.42 -34.38 10.35
C ARG A 38 6.49 -35.58 10.48
N SER A 39 6.62 -36.35 11.57
CA SER A 39 5.65 -37.40 11.92
C SER A 39 5.61 -37.65 13.44
N ALA A 40 5.04 -36.74 14.23
CA ALA A 40 4.65 -37.04 15.61
C ALA A 40 3.49 -36.13 16.06
N SER A 41 2.27 -36.46 15.63
CA SER A 41 1.02 -36.02 16.26
C SER A 41 -0.09 -37.00 15.90
N ALA A 42 -0.32 -38.00 16.76
CA ALA A 42 -1.61 -38.65 16.98
C ALA A 42 -1.53 -39.74 18.07
N LEU A 43 -2.41 -39.63 19.07
CA LEU A 43 -2.97 -40.61 20.00
C LEU A 43 -2.15 -41.15 21.22
N GLY A 44 -2.64 -40.82 22.42
CA GLY A 44 -3.09 -41.86 23.38
C GLY A 44 -2.50 -41.92 24.79
N GLY A 45 -3.20 -41.34 25.79
CA GLY A 45 -3.44 -41.97 27.11
C GLY A 45 -2.44 -41.78 28.27
N PRO A 46 -2.88 -41.93 29.55
CA PRO A 46 -2.44 -41.13 30.71
C PRO A 46 -1.55 -41.87 31.73
N LEU A 47 -0.99 -41.15 32.73
CA LEU A 47 -0.88 -41.50 34.18
C LEU A 47 0.04 -40.51 34.94
N SER A 48 -0.41 -40.01 36.09
CA SER A 48 0.40 -39.43 37.21
C SER A 48 0.67 -40.52 38.26
N PRO A 49 1.28 -40.30 39.47
CA PRO A 49 1.95 -39.12 40.08
C PRO A 49 3.28 -39.46 40.83
N THR A 50 4.00 -38.47 41.40
CA THR A 50 4.70 -38.50 42.74
C THR A 50 5.56 -37.24 42.98
N GLY A 51 5.38 -36.56 44.13
CA GLY A 51 6.23 -35.46 44.66
C GLY A 51 7.47 -35.97 45.42
N PRO A 52 8.18 -35.21 46.31
CA PRO A 52 7.70 -34.11 47.20
C PRO A 52 8.66 -32.88 47.44
N PHE A 53 8.17 -31.90 48.22
CA PHE A 53 8.69 -30.59 48.71
C PHE A 53 9.92 -30.66 49.69
N PRO A 54 10.43 -29.61 50.44
CA PRO A 54 9.91 -28.23 50.72
C PRO A 54 10.91 -27.05 51.07
N MET A 55 10.32 -25.85 51.31
CA MET A 55 10.57 -24.75 52.30
C MET A 55 11.94 -24.06 52.55
N ASN A 56 11.98 -22.70 52.51
CA ASN A 56 12.01 -21.83 53.71
C ASN A 56 12.00 -20.29 53.43
N ARG A 57 11.31 -19.57 54.33
CA ARG A 57 11.11 -18.10 54.57
C ARG A 57 12.19 -17.61 55.60
N PRO A 58 12.15 -16.45 56.34
CA PRO A 58 11.39 -15.16 56.29
C PRO A 58 12.13 -13.85 56.74
N GLY A 59 11.44 -12.68 56.64
CA GLY A 59 11.41 -11.54 57.63
C GLY A 59 12.41 -10.38 57.41
N THR A 60 12.26 -9.11 57.87
CA THR A 60 11.28 -8.37 58.71
C THR A 60 11.68 -6.86 58.74
N GLY A 61 10.72 -5.93 58.62
CA GLY A 61 10.56 -4.69 59.43
C GLY A 61 11.45 -3.42 59.25
N GLY A 62 10.80 -2.24 59.18
CA GLY A 62 11.21 -1.05 59.97
C GLY A 62 11.46 0.32 59.27
N MET A 63 10.63 1.31 59.63
CA MET A 63 10.94 2.75 59.89
C MET A 63 11.03 3.81 58.74
N MET A 64 10.12 4.81 58.79
CA MET A 64 10.31 6.24 58.39
C MET A 64 11.01 7.00 59.56
N PRO A 65 11.68 8.19 59.43
CA PRO A 65 11.20 9.44 58.77
C PRO A 65 12.29 10.44 58.26
N GLY A 66 11.88 11.56 57.62
CA GLY A 66 12.71 12.78 57.60
C GLY A 66 12.61 13.67 56.36
N MET A 67 11.95 14.82 56.49
CA MET A 67 12.06 15.99 55.60
C MET A 67 12.68 17.14 56.41
N PRO A 68 13.48 18.03 55.79
CA PRO A 68 13.34 19.45 56.09
C PRO A 68 13.27 20.35 54.86
N ARG A 69 12.78 21.56 55.13
CA ARG A 69 12.12 22.54 54.27
C ARG A 69 12.99 23.81 54.16
N THR A 70 13.17 24.39 52.98
CA THR A 70 13.56 25.81 52.78
C THR A 70 12.91 26.32 51.48
N ARG A 71 11.79 27.06 51.54
CA ARG A 71 11.60 28.53 51.65
C ARG A 71 11.67 29.27 50.30
N ARG A 72 10.51 29.86 49.92
CA ARG A 72 10.26 30.77 48.78
C ARG A 72 11.13 32.04 48.86
N MET A 73 11.33 32.73 47.72
CA MET A 73 10.92 34.14 47.57
C MET A 73 10.54 34.50 46.11
N PRO A 74 9.57 35.43 45.88
CA PRO A 74 9.05 35.86 44.59
C PRO A 74 9.58 37.23 44.11
N GLY A 75 9.56 37.50 42.81
CA GLY A 75 9.81 38.83 42.24
C GLY A 75 9.95 38.82 40.71
N MET A 76 8.90 39.25 40.01
CA MET A 76 8.97 39.78 38.65
C MET A 76 9.22 41.30 38.76
N PRO A 77 9.83 41.98 37.78
CA PRO A 77 9.05 42.45 36.62
C PRO A 77 9.81 42.38 35.29
N GLY A 78 9.04 42.33 34.20
CA GLY A 78 9.54 42.11 32.84
C GLY A 78 10.27 43.30 32.22
N LEU A 79 10.92 43.01 31.09
CA LEU A 79 11.05 43.91 29.97
C LEU A 79 11.39 43.11 28.72
N ASP A 80 10.73 43.49 27.64
CA ASP A 80 10.89 43.10 26.25
C ASP A 80 12.36 43.06 25.80
N THR A 81 12.73 42.11 24.94
CA THR A 81 13.18 42.39 23.56
C THR A 81 13.61 41.10 22.85
N ASP A 82 13.09 40.94 21.64
CA ASP A 82 13.52 39.96 20.65
C ASP A 82 15.03 40.08 20.37
N ASN A 83 15.79 39.04 20.68
CA ASN A 83 17.17 38.89 20.22
C ASN A 83 17.37 37.47 19.66
N TRP A 84 17.10 37.30 18.37
CA TRP A 84 17.44 36.11 17.61
C TRP A 84 18.89 36.20 17.13
N GLU A 85 19.85 35.87 18.00
CA GLU A 85 21.24 35.66 17.59
C GLU A 85 21.68 34.20 17.76
N VAL A 86 22.02 33.59 16.61
CA VAL A 86 22.61 32.26 16.48
C VAL A 86 24.08 32.30 16.90
N PRO A 87 24.55 31.44 17.83
CA PRO A 87 25.97 31.32 18.10
C PRO A 87 26.68 30.49 17.02
N ARG A 88 27.51 31.16 16.21
CA ARG A 88 28.49 30.52 15.32
C ARG A 88 29.79 30.29 16.10
N SER A 89 30.10 29.05 16.47
CA SER A 89 31.37 28.70 17.10
C SER A 89 32.33 28.09 16.08
N LYS A 90 33.44 28.78 15.79
CA LYS A 90 34.67 28.21 15.21
C LYS A 90 35.63 27.87 16.34
N SER A 91 36.20 26.67 16.35
CA SER A 91 37.64 26.45 16.63
C SER A 91 38.05 25.02 16.26
N MET A 92 39.16 24.89 15.53
CA MET A 92 39.77 23.64 15.14
C MET A 92 40.56 23.00 16.29
N THR A 93 40.68 21.66 16.29
CA THR A 93 41.98 20.97 16.43
C THR A 93 41.92 19.52 15.90
N LYS A 94 43.04 19.11 15.33
CA LYS A 94 43.37 17.91 14.57
C LYS A 94 43.68 16.71 15.49
N GLY A 95 43.31 15.48 15.09
CA GLY A 95 43.77 14.25 15.76
C GLY A 95 43.26 12.97 15.10
N ASN A 96 44.20 12.10 14.73
CA ASN A 96 44.08 10.88 13.94
C ASN A 96 43.48 9.67 14.71
N ASN A 97 43.06 8.67 13.91
CA ASN A 97 43.01 7.22 14.14
C ASN A 97 41.79 6.55 14.81
N ALA A 98 41.09 5.80 13.96
CA ALA A 98 40.73 4.37 14.09
C ALA A 98 39.99 3.84 15.33
N SER A 99 38.78 3.34 15.02
CA SER A 99 38.24 2.02 15.39
C SER A 99 37.28 1.89 16.59
N VAL A 100 36.19 1.17 16.30
CA VAL A 100 35.30 0.39 17.17
C VAL A 100 34.36 1.19 18.09
N PHE A 101 33.09 1.28 17.67
CA PHE A 101 31.97 1.35 18.61
C PHE A 101 31.11 0.10 18.49
N GLN A 102 30.94 -0.54 19.65
CA GLN A 102 30.03 -1.63 19.95
C GLN A 102 28.61 -1.07 20.19
N ASN A 103 27.59 -1.86 19.84
CA ASN A 103 26.22 -1.74 20.35
C ASN A 103 26.19 -2.01 21.87
N PRO A 104 25.13 -1.55 22.59
CA PRO A 104 24.04 -2.47 22.88
C PRO A 104 22.62 -1.86 22.88
N SER A 105 21.65 -2.76 22.62
CA SER A 105 20.20 -2.59 22.80
C SER A 105 19.76 -2.33 24.24
N LEU A 106 18.58 -1.70 24.44
CA LEU A 106 17.35 -2.29 25.01
C LEU A 106 16.39 -1.22 25.61
N ASN A 107 15.14 -1.24 25.13
CA ASN A 107 13.88 -1.32 25.89
C ASN A 107 13.35 -0.17 26.79
N LYS A 108 12.11 0.25 26.43
CA LYS A 108 10.88 0.33 27.26
C LYS A 108 10.78 1.38 28.39
N LEU A 109 9.79 2.28 28.30
CA LEU A 109 8.55 2.29 29.12
C LEU A 109 7.80 3.64 29.06
N LEU A 110 6.48 3.57 28.84
CA LEU A 110 5.47 4.57 29.21
C LEU A 110 5.36 4.69 30.75
N PRO A 111 4.68 5.72 31.27
CA PRO A 111 3.47 5.40 32.04
C PRO A 111 2.26 6.35 31.90
N LYS A 112 1.14 5.76 32.35
CA LYS A 112 -0.28 6.14 32.47
C LYS A 112 -0.60 7.26 33.49
N GLY A 113 -1.83 7.78 33.40
CA GLY A 113 -2.71 8.10 34.54
C GLY A 113 -4.01 8.79 34.08
N SER A 114 -5.20 8.14 34.14
CA SER A 114 -6.15 8.06 35.29
C SER A 114 -7.12 9.27 35.34
N GLY A 115 -8.45 9.22 35.51
CA GLY A 115 -9.46 8.18 35.81
C GLY A 115 -10.79 8.87 36.26
N GLY A 116 -11.92 8.13 36.33
CA GLY A 116 -13.17 8.49 37.06
C GLY A 116 -14.42 8.77 36.18
N SER A 117 -15.45 7.89 36.09
CA SER A 117 -16.64 7.68 36.98
C SER A 117 -17.68 8.83 36.91
N THR A 118 -19.02 8.73 36.84
CA THR A 118 -20.07 7.68 36.96
C THR A 118 -21.45 8.34 36.69
N SER A 119 -22.48 7.55 36.33
CA SER A 119 -23.91 7.68 36.72
C SER A 119 -24.93 8.49 35.88
N GLY A 120 -25.99 7.79 35.41
CA GLY A 120 -27.37 8.20 35.75
C GLY A 120 -28.49 8.07 34.69
N LYS A 121 -29.52 7.26 35.03
CA LYS A 121 -30.96 7.23 34.59
C LYS A 121 -31.30 6.26 33.43
N THR A 122 -31.73 5.00 33.68
CA THR A 122 -33.03 4.40 34.14
C THR A 122 -34.14 4.25 33.09
N SER A 123 -34.54 2.99 32.87
CA SER A 123 -35.58 2.43 32.00
C SER A 123 -37.03 2.67 32.45
N ALA A 124 -38.03 2.44 31.56
CA ALA A 124 -39.08 1.39 31.68
C ALA A 124 -40.35 1.63 30.83
N LEU A 125 -41.10 0.52 30.65
CA LEU A 125 -42.50 0.33 30.20
C LEU A 125 -42.67 -0.09 28.72
N LEU A 126 -43.00 -1.32 28.26
CA LEU A 126 -43.58 -2.59 28.76
C LEU A 126 -44.95 -2.89 28.08
N SER A 127 -44.95 -3.99 27.30
CA SER A 127 -46.05 -4.93 27.01
C SER A 127 -47.09 -4.67 25.91
N GLY A 128 -47.25 -5.70 25.06
CA GLY A 128 -48.56 -6.37 24.94
C GLY A 128 -49.03 -6.71 23.52
N ALA A 129 -48.80 -7.95 23.07
CA ALA A 129 -49.36 -8.55 21.85
C ALA A 129 -50.67 -9.29 22.13
N LEU A 130 -51.65 -9.31 21.19
CA LEU A 130 -52.62 -10.40 20.95
C LEU A 130 -53.30 -10.31 19.54
N ASN A 131 -53.19 -11.40 18.76
CA ASN A 131 -54.15 -12.12 17.88
C ASN A 131 -55.16 -11.45 16.89
N LEU A 132 -54.91 -11.65 15.58
CA LEU A 132 -55.68 -12.35 14.47
C LEU A 132 -57.22 -12.13 14.18
N PRO A 133 -57.79 -12.51 12.99
CA PRO A 133 -58.46 -11.69 11.93
C PRO A 133 -59.97 -12.11 11.73
N PRO A 134 -60.65 -12.16 10.53
CA PRO A 134 -60.53 -11.53 9.18
C PRO A 134 -61.88 -10.91 8.64
N GLN A 135 -61.92 -10.31 7.43
CA GLN A 135 -63.07 -10.44 6.50
C GLN A 135 -62.81 -9.91 5.07
N ASN A 136 -63.09 -10.78 4.09
CA ASN A 136 -63.21 -10.55 2.63
C ASN A 136 -64.51 -9.82 2.28
N THR A 137 -64.54 -9.06 1.17
CA THR A 137 -65.53 -9.16 0.05
C THR A 137 -65.36 -8.01 -0.98
N VAL A 138 -65.38 -8.38 -2.26
CA VAL A 138 -65.48 -7.56 -3.51
C VAL A 138 -66.95 -7.73 -3.99
N PRO A 139 -67.66 -6.88 -4.80
CA PRO A 139 -67.26 -6.49 -6.17
C PRO A 139 -67.81 -5.20 -6.87
N LEU A 140 -66.97 -4.67 -7.77
CA LEU A 140 -67.18 -4.28 -9.20
C LEU A 140 -68.45 -3.54 -9.72
N LYS A 141 -68.22 -2.41 -10.42
CA LYS A 141 -68.78 -1.93 -11.75
C LYS A 141 -68.89 -0.37 -11.75
N SER A 142 -68.70 0.42 -12.83
CA SER A 142 -68.43 0.19 -14.25
C SER A 142 -68.20 1.56 -14.96
N LEU A 143 -67.17 1.61 -15.82
CA LEU A 143 -67.03 2.25 -17.16
C LEU A 143 -67.37 3.74 -17.42
N ASN A 144 -66.40 4.44 -18.04
CA ASN A 144 -66.49 5.21 -19.30
C ASN A 144 -65.05 5.53 -19.79
N THR A 145 -64.50 4.77 -20.74
CA THR A 145 -64.32 5.07 -22.19
C THR A 145 -63.49 6.31 -22.54
N VAL A 146 -62.19 6.13 -22.81
CA VAL A 146 -61.51 6.06 -24.13
C VAL A 146 -60.87 7.38 -24.55
N SER A 147 -59.53 7.41 -24.56
CA SER A 147 -58.72 7.91 -25.67
C SER A 147 -57.37 7.18 -25.66
N THR A 148 -57.19 6.34 -26.68
CA THR A 148 -56.00 5.58 -27.02
C THR A 148 -55.18 6.37 -28.02
N VAL A 149 -53.89 6.63 -27.75
CA VAL A 149 -52.76 6.47 -28.70
C VAL A 149 -51.49 6.14 -27.89
N THR A 150 -50.75 5.13 -28.35
CA THR A 150 -49.60 4.41 -27.75
C THR A 150 -48.21 4.98 -28.19
N PRO A 151 -47.05 4.45 -27.71
CA PRO A 151 -45.81 5.17 -27.31
C PRO A 151 -44.66 5.08 -28.38
N PRO A 152 -43.40 5.55 -28.16
CA PRO A 152 -42.40 4.88 -27.28
C PRO A 152 -41.30 5.78 -26.63
N SER A 153 -40.59 5.16 -25.68
CA SER A 153 -39.16 5.34 -25.33
C SER A 153 -38.90 5.74 -23.88
N GLU A 154 -39.08 4.76 -23.00
CA GLU A 154 -38.32 4.65 -21.76
C GLU A 154 -36.83 4.68 -22.12
N LYS A 155 -36.16 5.78 -21.79
CA LYS A 155 -34.72 5.75 -21.56
C LYS A 155 -34.49 4.81 -20.36
N PRO A 156 -33.49 3.91 -20.41
CA PRO A 156 -33.13 3.12 -19.25
C PRO A 156 -32.85 4.09 -18.10
N LEU A 157 -33.55 3.90 -16.98
CA LEU A 157 -33.17 4.46 -15.70
C LEU A 157 -31.70 4.05 -15.49
N GLY A 158 -30.80 5.00 -15.65
CA GLY A 158 -29.38 4.79 -15.43
C GLY A 158 -29.20 4.30 -14.00
N ALA A 159 -28.30 3.33 -13.81
CA ALA A 159 -27.79 2.95 -12.50
C ALA A 159 -27.52 4.21 -11.66
N PRO A 160 -27.68 4.16 -10.31
CA PRO A 160 -27.35 5.30 -9.46
C PRO A 160 -25.89 5.67 -9.76
N LYS A 161 -25.69 6.80 -10.44
CA LYS A 161 -24.36 7.38 -10.64
C LYS A 161 -23.90 7.72 -9.23
N GLN A 162 -22.96 6.95 -8.70
CA GLN A 162 -22.34 7.29 -7.43
C GLN A 162 -21.79 8.71 -7.53
N ASP A 163 -21.93 9.47 -6.46
CA ASP A 163 -21.41 10.85 -6.41
C ASP A 163 -19.90 10.82 -6.67
N PRO A 164 -19.35 11.56 -7.66
CA PRO A 164 -17.92 11.56 -7.96
C PRO A 164 -17.07 11.88 -6.72
N ASP A 165 -17.55 12.73 -5.82
CA ASP A 165 -16.84 13.08 -4.59
C ASP A 165 -16.81 11.92 -3.59
N GLU A 166 -17.87 11.10 -3.54
CA GLU A 166 -17.88 9.89 -2.70
C GLU A 166 -16.98 8.80 -3.29
N LEU A 167 -16.98 8.63 -4.61
CA LEU A 167 -16.07 7.71 -5.29
C LEU A 167 -14.62 8.08 -5.02
N HIS A 168 -14.27 9.36 -5.18
CA HIS A 168 -12.93 9.86 -4.90
C HIS A 168 -12.48 9.57 -3.47
N LYS A 169 -13.32 9.86 -2.47
CA LYS A 169 -13.02 9.57 -1.06
C LYS A 169 -12.79 8.09 -0.80
N LYS A 170 -13.61 7.21 -1.39
CA LYS A 170 -13.45 5.76 -1.26
C LYS A 170 -12.14 5.29 -1.92
N THR A 171 -11.83 5.81 -3.11
CA THR A 171 -10.59 5.53 -3.84
C THR A 171 -9.37 5.90 -3.00
N VAL A 172 -9.33 7.12 -2.43
CA VAL A 172 -8.22 7.57 -1.58
C VAL A 172 -8.10 6.68 -0.34
N ALA A 173 -9.20 6.40 0.36
CA ALA A 173 -9.17 5.58 1.58
C ALA A 173 -8.65 4.15 1.32
N LEU A 174 -9.14 3.51 0.26
CA LEU A 174 -8.67 2.22 -0.24
C LEU A 174 -7.16 2.23 -0.49
N LEU A 175 -6.67 3.23 -1.22
CA LEU A 175 -5.28 3.30 -1.63
C LEU A 175 -4.38 3.56 -0.42
N GLU A 176 -4.78 4.44 0.49
CA GLU A 176 -4.07 4.67 1.75
C GLU A 176 -3.91 3.39 2.57
N GLU A 177 -4.97 2.59 2.67
CA GLU A 177 -4.96 1.29 3.35
C GLU A 177 -4.02 0.31 2.64
N TYR A 178 -4.09 0.21 1.31
CA TYR A 178 -3.14 -0.59 0.54
C TYR A 178 -1.70 -0.16 0.81
N PHE A 179 -1.41 1.15 0.81
CA PHE A 179 -0.07 1.66 1.09
C PHE A 179 0.39 1.42 2.54
N HIS A 180 -0.54 1.10 3.45
CA HIS A 180 -0.23 0.75 4.82
C HIS A 180 -0.03 -0.76 5.02
N ILE A 181 -0.92 -1.60 4.50
CA ILE A 181 -1.00 -3.03 4.81
C ILE A 181 -0.36 -3.91 3.72
N ARG A 182 -0.28 -3.44 2.47
CA ARG A 182 0.35 -4.12 1.31
C ARG A 182 -0.35 -5.41 0.85
N ILE A 183 -1.65 -5.52 1.04
CA ILE A 183 -2.44 -6.69 0.59
C ILE A 183 -3.08 -6.37 -0.76
N LEU A 184 -2.67 -7.10 -1.81
CA LEU A 184 -3.12 -6.87 -3.19
C LEU A 184 -4.57 -7.34 -3.42
N GLU A 185 -4.93 -8.48 -2.84
CA GLU A 185 -6.25 -9.09 -2.99
C GLU A 185 -7.36 -8.24 -2.36
N GLU A 186 -7.07 -7.62 -1.21
CA GLU A 186 -7.97 -6.68 -0.54
C GLU A 186 -8.16 -5.42 -1.39
N ALA A 187 -7.06 -4.84 -1.88
CA ALA A 187 -7.13 -3.68 -2.76
C ALA A 187 -7.95 -3.96 -4.03
N LEU A 188 -7.78 -5.13 -4.65
CA LEU A 188 -8.59 -5.56 -5.78
C LEU A 188 -10.08 -5.58 -5.44
N GLN A 189 -10.44 -6.24 -4.34
CA GLN A 189 -11.84 -6.36 -3.94
C GLN A 189 -12.46 -4.98 -3.73
N CYS A 190 -11.76 -4.08 -3.05
CA CYS A 190 -12.23 -2.72 -2.83
C CYS A 190 -12.37 -1.91 -4.13
N VAL A 191 -11.49 -2.09 -5.12
CA VAL A 191 -11.65 -1.46 -6.46
C VAL A 191 -12.91 -2.00 -7.15
N GLU A 192 -13.15 -3.30 -7.11
CA GLU A 192 -14.37 -3.91 -7.69
C GLU A 192 -15.65 -3.41 -6.99
N GLU A 193 -15.59 -3.20 -5.67
CA GLU A 193 -16.69 -2.66 -4.88
C GLU A 193 -17.04 -1.20 -5.20
N LEU A 194 -16.11 -0.42 -5.81
CA LEU A 194 -16.44 0.90 -6.34
C LEU A 194 -17.52 0.80 -7.43
N ASN A 195 -17.55 -0.33 -8.17
CA ASN A 195 -18.52 -0.65 -9.22
C ASN A 195 -18.71 0.50 -10.24
N SER A 196 -17.59 1.14 -10.60
CA SER A 196 -17.55 2.32 -11.47
C SER A 196 -16.33 2.26 -12.39
N PRO A 197 -16.41 1.51 -13.51
CA PRO A 197 -15.28 1.33 -14.43
C PRO A 197 -14.84 2.63 -15.10
N GLU A 198 -15.75 3.59 -15.28
CA GLU A 198 -15.43 4.92 -15.79
C GLU A 198 -14.49 5.71 -14.87
N HIS A 199 -14.38 5.31 -13.59
CA HIS A 199 -13.51 5.93 -12.59
C HIS A 199 -12.14 5.22 -12.47
N HIS A 200 -11.89 4.13 -13.21
CA HIS A 200 -10.61 3.42 -13.17
C HIS A 200 -9.38 4.30 -13.47
N PRO A 201 -9.41 5.23 -14.46
CA PRO A 201 -8.29 6.15 -14.67
C PRO A 201 -7.99 7.03 -13.45
N GLU A 202 -9.02 7.43 -12.70
CA GLU A 202 -8.86 8.22 -11.47
C GLU A 202 -8.22 7.39 -10.35
N VAL A 203 -8.56 6.10 -10.25
CA VAL A 203 -7.89 5.17 -9.31
C VAL A 203 -6.39 5.11 -9.60
N VAL A 204 -6.00 5.03 -10.88
CA VAL A 204 -4.58 5.03 -11.29
C VAL A 204 -3.91 6.36 -10.93
N LYS A 205 -4.55 7.49 -11.26
CA LYS A 205 -4.03 8.83 -10.97
C LYS A 205 -3.81 9.03 -9.46
N GLU A 206 -4.80 8.70 -8.64
CA GLU A 206 -4.70 8.83 -7.17
C GLU A 206 -3.67 7.85 -6.57
N ALA A 207 -3.54 6.64 -7.14
CA ALA A 207 -2.54 5.68 -6.70
C ALA A 207 -1.13 6.23 -6.93
N ILE A 208 -0.89 6.84 -8.10
CA ILE A 208 0.38 7.51 -8.40
C ILE A 208 0.61 8.64 -7.42
N ASN A 209 -0.37 9.53 -7.24
CA ASN A 209 -0.26 10.69 -6.36
C ASN A 209 0.13 10.29 -4.92
N LEU A 210 -0.63 9.38 -4.31
CA LEU A 210 -0.38 8.90 -2.95
C LEU A 210 0.96 8.16 -2.80
N ALA A 211 1.39 7.42 -3.82
CA ALA A 211 2.66 6.73 -3.78
C ALA A 211 3.83 7.72 -3.81
N LEU A 212 3.76 8.72 -4.70
CA LEU A 212 4.84 9.68 -4.89
C LEU A 212 4.97 10.63 -3.71
N ASP A 213 3.86 11.02 -3.08
CA ASP A 213 3.85 11.79 -1.83
C ASP A 213 4.55 11.05 -0.68
N LYS A 214 4.37 9.72 -0.60
CA LYS A 214 5.06 8.87 0.38
C LYS A 214 6.54 8.65 0.03
N GLY A 215 6.94 8.94 -1.20
CA GLY A 215 8.32 8.87 -1.70
C GLY A 215 8.69 7.54 -2.39
N SER A 216 9.95 7.44 -2.81
CA SER A 216 10.42 6.38 -3.71
C SER A 216 10.21 4.94 -3.21
N ALA A 217 10.11 4.73 -1.89
CA ALA A 217 9.85 3.41 -1.32
C ALA A 217 8.46 2.85 -1.68
N CYS A 218 7.53 3.70 -2.11
CA CYS A 218 6.19 3.29 -2.54
C CYS A 218 6.07 3.04 -4.05
N ILE A 219 7.12 3.29 -4.84
CA ILE A 219 7.10 3.08 -6.30
C ILE A 219 6.93 1.59 -6.64
N ASP A 220 7.73 0.69 -6.03
CA ASP A 220 7.61 -0.74 -6.33
C ASP A 220 6.24 -1.31 -5.91
N PRO A 221 5.71 -1.01 -4.71
CA PRO A 221 4.34 -1.37 -4.35
C PRO A 221 3.28 -0.80 -5.30
N LEU A 222 3.39 0.47 -5.71
CA LEU A 222 2.46 1.07 -6.67
C LEU A 222 2.45 0.29 -7.99
N VAL A 223 3.61 0.06 -8.58
CA VAL A 223 3.73 -0.66 -9.85
C VAL A 223 3.20 -2.08 -9.70
N GLY A 224 3.49 -2.75 -8.58
CA GLY A 224 2.95 -4.07 -8.25
C GLY A 224 1.42 -4.09 -8.16
N LEU A 225 0.80 -3.07 -7.54
CA LEU A 225 -0.66 -2.93 -7.49
C LEU A 225 -1.25 -2.77 -8.88
N LEU A 226 -0.73 -1.82 -9.67
CA LEU A 226 -1.25 -1.53 -11.01
C LEU A 226 -1.13 -2.75 -11.95
N GLN A 227 0.00 -3.45 -11.91
CA GLN A 227 0.19 -4.70 -12.64
C GLN A 227 -0.77 -5.79 -12.18
N PHE A 228 -0.99 -5.92 -10.87
CA PHE A 228 -1.90 -6.92 -10.32
C PHE A 228 -3.35 -6.67 -10.78
N LEU A 229 -3.81 -5.43 -10.69
CA LEU A 229 -5.16 -5.04 -11.15
C LEU A 229 -5.32 -5.22 -12.67
N PHE A 230 -4.28 -4.90 -13.44
CA PHE A 230 -4.25 -5.14 -14.89
C PHE A 230 -4.30 -6.65 -15.22
N ALA A 231 -3.48 -7.47 -14.56
CA ALA A 231 -3.47 -8.93 -14.75
C ALA A 231 -4.80 -9.61 -14.37
N LYS A 232 -5.59 -8.95 -13.51
CA LYS A 232 -6.92 -9.40 -13.09
C LYS A 232 -8.05 -8.88 -13.98
N ASN A 233 -7.73 -8.11 -15.03
CA ASN A 233 -8.67 -7.45 -15.94
C ASN A 233 -9.62 -6.48 -15.23
N VAL A 234 -9.21 -5.93 -14.08
CA VAL A 234 -9.92 -4.83 -13.42
C VAL A 234 -9.58 -3.53 -14.13
N LEU A 235 -8.29 -3.32 -14.44
CA LEU A 235 -7.81 -2.19 -15.23
C LEU A 235 -7.48 -2.63 -16.65
N GLU A 236 -7.78 -1.78 -17.62
CA GLU A 236 -7.31 -1.91 -18.99
C GLU A 236 -6.05 -1.07 -19.24
N LEU A 237 -5.35 -1.36 -20.35
CA LEU A 237 -4.18 -0.58 -20.78
C LEU A 237 -4.52 0.91 -20.97
N ARG A 238 -5.75 1.18 -21.42
CA ARG A 238 -6.29 2.52 -21.59
C ARG A 238 -6.43 3.25 -20.25
N ASP A 239 -6.83 2.56 -19.19
CA ASP A 239 -7.00 3.16 -17.86
C ASP A 239 -5.65 3.56 -17.28
N LEU A 240 -4.65 2.68 -17.41
CA LEU A 240 -3.27 2.96 -17.00
C LEU A 240 -2.71 4.20 -17.72
N GLY A 241 -2.82 4.23 -19.05
CA GLY A 241 -2.34 5.35 -19.84
C GLY A 241 -3.07 6.66 -19.53
N THR A 242 -4.40 6.60 -19.41
CA THR A 242 -5.22 7.78 -19.10
C THR A 242 -4.94 8.29 -17.69
N GLY A 243 -4.80 7.41 -16.69
CA GLY A 243 -4.45 7.81 -15.33
C GLY A 243 -3.07 8.45 -15.22
N CYS A 244 -2.09 7.94 -15.97
CA CYS A 244 -0.76 8.57 -16.07
C CYS A 244 -0.85 9.94 -16.74
N LEU A 245 -1.66 10.11 -17.79
CA LEU A 245 -1.89 11.41 -18.43
C LEU A 245 -2.55 12.43 -17.50
N LEU A 246 -3.55 11.99 -16.71
CA LEU A 246 -4.19 12.84 -15.70
C LEU A 246 -3.17 13.32 -14.66
N TYR A 247 -2.33 12.41 -14.13
CA TYR A 247 -1.28 12.78 -13.19
C TYR A 247 -0.26 13.73 -13.84
N GLY A 248 0.19 13.43 -15.05
CA GLY A 248 1.12 14.26 -15.82
C GLY A 248 0.62 15.68 -16.05
N SER A 249 -0.70 15.87 -16.24
CA SER A 249 -1.29 17.21 -16.42
C SER A 249 -1.32 18.08 -15.16
N MET A 250 -1.11 17.47 -13.98
CA MET A 250 -1.05 18.16 -12.68
C MET A 250 0.40 18.25 -12.16
N LEU A 251 1.36 17.67 -12.89
CA LEU A 251 2.70 17.43 -12.40
C LEU A 251 3.47 18.73 -12.14
N ASP A 252 3.28 19.77 -12.96
CA ASP A 252 3.95 21.06 -12.78
C ASP A 252 3.57 21.69 -11.43
N ASP A 253 2.28 21.68 -11.08
CA ASP A 253 1.78 22.18 -9.79
C ASP A 253 2.27 21.30 -8.63
N ILE A 254 2.18 19.98 -8.76
CA ILE A 254 2.65 19.02 -7.73
C ILE A 254 4.16 19.21 -7.47
N SER A 255 4.93 19.55 -8.51
CA SER A 255 6.38 19.69 -8.41
C SER A 255 6.81 20.92 -7.60
N ILE A 256 5.91 21.87 -7.34
CA ILE A 256 6.15 23.00 -6.44
C ILE A 256 6.35 22.49 -5.01
N ASP A 257 5.48 21.58 -4.57
CA ASP A 257 5.53 21.01 -3.21
C ASP A 257 6.47 19.80 -3.14
N LEU A 258 6.53 19.01 -4.22
CA LEU A 258 7.34 17.80 -4.32
C LEU A 258 8.31 17.90 -5.53
N PRO A 259 9.47 18.55 -5.40
CA PRO A 259 10.41 18.76 -6.52
C PRO A 259 11.02 17.47 -7.09
N LYS A 260 10.80 16.33 -6.44
CA LYS A 260 11.22 15.00 -6.92
C LYS A 260 10.14 14.27 -7.70
N ALA A 261 8.90 14.79 -7.75
CA ALA A 261 7.77 14.15 -8.42
C ALA A 261 8.07 13.80 -9.89
N PRO A 262 8.72 14.66 -10.71
CA PRO A 262 9.02 14.32 -12.11
C PRO A 262 9.92 13.10 -12.24
N VAL A 263 10.97 13.01 -11.41
CA VAL A 263 11.90 11.87 -11.41
C VAL A 263 11.20 10.59 -10.96
N TYR A 264 10.40 10.66 -9.89
CA TYR A 264 9.68 9.49 -9.40
C TYR A 264 8.61 9.02 -10.38
N PHE A 265 7.93 9.96 -11.04
CA PHE A 265 6.93 9.63 -12.05
C PHE A 265 7.56 8.97 -13.28
N GLY A 266 8.71 9.47 -13.75
CA GLY A 266 9.48 8.81 -14.80
C GLY A 266 9.92 7.39 -14.42
N GLU A 267 10.32 7.17 -13.17
CA GLU A 267 10.63 5.82 -12.67
C GLU A 267 9.40 4.89 -12.69
N VAL A 268 8.23 5.37 -12.27
CA VAL A 268 6.96 4.62 -12.36
C VAL A 268 6.66 4.25 -13.81
N MET A 269 6.73 5.21 -14.74
CA MET A 269 6.46 4.99 -16.16
C MET A 269 7.44 3.99 -16.77
N GLY A 270 8.73 4.11 -16.50
CA GLY A 270 9.74 3.16 -16.98
C GLY A 270 9.47 1.73 -16.49
N LYS A 271 9.09 1.56 -15.22
CA LYS A 271 8.71 0.25 -14.67
C LYS A 271 7.40 -0.29 -15.26
N LEU A 272 6.42 0.57 -15.55
CA LEU A 272 5.17 0.16 -16.22
C LEU A 272 5.42 -0.27 -17.67
N ILE A 273 6.32 0.40 -18.39
CA ILE A 273 6.73 0.01 -19.76
C ILE A 273 7.39 -1.38 -19.75
N LEU A 274 8.27 -1.65 -18.80
CA LEU A 274 8.92 -2.95 -18.65
C LEU A 274 7.94 -4.10 -18.36
N ALA A 275 6.75 -3.77 -17.86
CA ALA A 275 5.69 -4.71 -17.54
C ALA A 275 4.55 -4.71 -18.57
N ASP A 276 4.79 -4.15 -19.76
CA ASP A 276 3.83 -4.02 -20.85
C ASP A 276 2.53 -3.29 -20.46
N GLY A 277 2.55 -2.48 -19.39
CA GLY A 277 1.39 -1.71 -18.91
C GLY A 277 1.28 -0.31 -19.52
N LEU A 278 2.34 0.19 -20.17
CA LEU A 278 2.39 1.52 -20.77
C LEU A 278 3.23 1.49 -22.06
N SER A 279 2.88 2.33 -23.04
CA SER A 279 3.60 2.43 -24.32
C SER A 279 4.34 3.76 -24.44
N PHE A 280 5.40 3.82 -25.25
CA PHE A 280 6.18 5.06 -25.44
C PHE A 280 5.35 6.19 -26.07
N LYS A 281 4.29 5.89 -26.82
CA LYS A 281 3.33 6.89 -27.31
C LYS A 281 2.66 7.67 -26.18
N VAL A 282 2.27 6.97 -25.11
CA VAL A 282 1.67 7.63 -23.93
C VAL A 282 2.71 8.48 -23.21
N VAL A 283 3.98 8.04 -23.17
CA VAL A 283 5.08 8.86 -22.64
C VAL A 283 5.22 10.15 -23.42
N GLU A 284 5.18 10.10 -24.75
CA GLU A 284 5.23 11.27 -25.61
C GLU A 284 4.06 12.24 -25.33
N GLU A 285 2.84 11.72 -25.17
CA GLU A 285 1.67 12.52 -24.83
C GLU A 285 1.77 13.17 -23.45
N ILE A 286 2.31 12.46 -22.45
CA ILE A 286 2.58 12.98 -21.11
C ILE A 286 3.62 14.10 -21.18
N LEU A 287 4.72 13.90 -21.90
CA LEU A 287 5.76 14.91 -22.07
C LEU A 287 5.24 16.18 -22.74
N LYS A 288 4.21 16.10 -23.60
CA LYS A 288 3.55 17.28 -24.18
C LYS A 288 2.63 18.02 -23.19
N LYS A 289 2.21 17.36 -22.11
CA LYS A 289 1.32 17.94 -21.08
C LYS A 289 2.08 18.69 -20.00
N VAL A 290 3.35 18.33 -19.79
CA VAL A 290 4.23 18.99 -18.81
C VAL A 290 4.79 20.27 -19.43
N GLU A 291 4.62 21.38 -18.74
CA GLU A 291 5.03 22.70 -19.22
C GLU A 291 6.53 22.95 -19.02
N ASP A 292 7.09 22.55 -17.86
CA ASP A 292 8.50 22.79 -17.55
C ASP A 292 9.41 21.81 -18.32
N GLU A 293 10.33 22.37 -19.12
CA GLU A 293 11.35 21.63 -19.87
C GLU A 293 12.22 20.75 -18.96
N ARG A 294 12.61 21.25 -17.78
CA ARG A 294 13.44 20.46 -16.85
C ARG A 294 12.69 19.27 -16.30
N PHE A 295 11.37 19.39 -16.11
CA PHE A 295 10.55 18.28 -15.68
C PHE A 295 10.39 17.26 -16.80
N ARG A 296 10.19 17.71 -18.05
CA ARG A 296 10.17 16.82 -19.22
C ARG A 296 11.48 16.03 -19.34
N GLU A 297 12.63 16.68 -19.21
CA GLU A 297 13.95 16.03 -19.21
C GLU A 297 14.08 15.03 -18.06
N ALA A 298 13.75 15.45 -16.83
CA ALA A 298 13.86 14.60 -15.65
C ALA A 298 12.98 13.34 -15.72
N ILE A 299 11.76 13.46 -16.27
CA ILE A 299 10.86 12.32 -16.51
C ILE A 299 11.49 11.38 -17.52
N PHE A 300 11.90 11.90 -18.69
CA PHE A 300 12.42 11.07 -19.76
C PHE A 300 13.73 10.37 -19.37
N ASP A 301 14.65 11.07 -18.73
CA ASP A 301 15.89 10.50 -18.20
C ASP A 301 15.60 9.39 -17.19
N ALA A 302 14.63 9.58 -16.30
CA ALA A 302 14.22 8.56 -15.34
C ALA A 302 13.56 7.34 -16.02
N VAL A 303 12.74 7.55 -17.05
CA VAL A 303 12.15 6.48 -17.87
C VAL A 303 13.26 5.66 -18.52
N VAL A 304 14.16 6.30 -19.25
CA VAL A 304 15.28 5.64 -19.95
C VAL A 304 16.14 4.87 -18.94
N LYS A 305 16.53 5.52 -17.84
CA LYS A 305 17.35 4.89 -16.79
C LYS A 305 16.67 3.67 -16.17
N SER A 306 15.35 3.73 -15.93
CA SER A 306 14.60 2.59 -15.38
C SER A 306 14.56 1.42 -16.37
N ILE A 307 14.48 1.69 -17.66
CA ILE A 307 14.45 0.67 -18.71
C ILE A 307 15.83 0.06 -18.90
N GLU A 308 16.89 0.88 -18.94
CA GLU A 308 18.29 0.43 -19.07
C GLU A 308 18.77 -0.38 -17.86
N ALA A 309 18.19 -0.14 -16.67
CA ALA A 309 18.47 -0.94 -15.48
C ALA A 309 18.04 -2.42 -15.63
N ASN A 310 17.22 -2.76 -16.62
CA ASN A 310 16.75 -4.12 -16.87
C ASN A 310 17.22 -4.64 -18.25
N PRO A 311 17.79 -5.85 -18.33
CA PRO A 311 18.30 -6.39 -19.61
C PRO A 311 17.20 -6.65 -20.64
N SER A 312 15.96 -6.92 -20.20
CA SER A 312 14.78 -7.01 -21.07
C SER A 312 14.39 -5.65 -21.66
N GLY A 313 14.66 -4.56 -20.96
CA GLY A 313 14.34 -3.20 -21.39
C GLY A 313 15.10 -2.75 -22.64
N LEU A 314 16.34 -3.22 -22.82
CA LEU A 314 17.15 -2.90 -24.00
C LEU A 314 16.53 -3.40 -25.31
N VAL A 315 15.81 -4.53 -25.26
CA VAL A 315 15.07 -5.07 -26.42
C VAL A 315 13.86 -4.19 -26.74
N ILE A 316 13.20 -3.65 -25.73
CA ILE A 316 12.07 -2.72 -25.89
C ILE A 316 12.56 -1.40 -26.50
N MET A 317 13.68 -0.86 -26.03
CA MET A 317 14.24 0.38 -26.58
C MET A 317 14.66 0.24 -28.05
N SER A 318 15.28 -0.87 -28.41
CA SER A 318 15.70 -1.11 -29.80
C SER A 318 14.51 -1.31 -30.74
N SER A 319 13.41 -1.89 -30.27
CA SER A 319 12.18 -2.05 -31.06
C SER A 319 11.35 -0.77 -31.19
N GLN A 320 11.37 0.11 -30.18
CA GLN A 320 10.60 1.36 -30.14
C GLN A 320 11.47 2.60 -30.41
N SER A 321 12.59 2.43 -31.14
CA SER A 321 13.58 3.48 -31.38
C SER A 321 12.99 4.77 -31.99
N THR A 322 11.96 4.68 -32.85
CA THR A 322 11.33 5.86 -33.46
C THR A 322 10.56 6.70 -32.45
N GLU A 323 9.88 6.06 -31.50
CA GLU A 323 9.07 6.73 -30.47
C GLU A 323 9.97 7.31 -29.38
N LEU A 324 11.09 6.63 -29.07
CA LEU A 324 12.16 7.18 -28.25
C LEU A 324 12.79 8.44 -28.86
N GLU A 325 13.09 8.43 -30.16
CA GLU A 325 13.61 9.61 -30.84
C GLU A 325 12.57 10.74 -30.90
N ALA A 326 11.28 10.43 -31.05
CA ALA A 326 10.21 11.42 -30.94
C ALA A 326 10.20 12.09 -29.56
N CYS A 327 10.30 11.31 -28.48
CA CYS A 327 10.39 11.84 -27.12
C CYS A 327 11.65 12.71 -26.93
N LYS A 328 12.82 12.28 -27.43
CA LYS A 328 14.06 13.09 -27.37
C LYS A 328 13.93 14.42 -28.10
N ASN A 329 13.31 14.43 -29.28
CA ASN A 329 13.12 15.65 -30.06
C ASN A 329 12.24 16.68 -29.33
N LEU A 330 11.33 16.25 -28.45
CA LEU A 330 10.53 17.15 -27.63
C LEU A 330 11.34 17.86 -26.53
N LEU A 331 12.49 17.30 -26.15
CA LEU A 331 13.38 17.83 -25.12
C LEU A 331 14.46 18.77 -25.68
N ALA A 332 14.62 18.84 -27.00
CA ALA A 332 15.75 19.53 -27.64
C ALA A 332 15.51 21.03 -27.90
N PHE A 333 14.51 21.65 -27.26
CA PHE A 333 14.07 23.03 -27.53
C PHE A 333 13.84 23.86 -26.28
#